data_AF-A0A497IJG7-F1
#
_entry.id   AF-A0A497IJG7-F1
#
_cell.length_a   1.000
_cell.length_b   1.000
_cell.length_c   1.000
_cell.angle_alpha   90.00
_cell.angle_beta   90.00
_cell.angle_gamma   90.00
#
_symmetry.space_group_name_H-M   'P 1'
#
loop_
_entity.id
_entity.type
_entity.pdbx_description
1 polymer ?
#
loop_
_entity_poly.entity_id
_entity_poly.type
_entity_poly.pdbx_seq_one_letter_code
_entity_poly.pdbx_strand_id
1 'polypeptide(L)'
;MTGFFKRKKENITDERIIRSKYSCKYVKRDGKNIGESIIVKNKRLIVKSEQRTLAIPLEAVENTKEDDVIVKDFDEAEAEKFGEEWLNHQRDK
;
A
#
# COMPACT_ATOMS: atom_id res chain seq x y z
N MET A 1 32.44 -31.17 12.87
CA MET A 1 31.14 -30.83 12.25
C MET A 1 30.55 -29.65 13.00
N THR A 2 30.76 -28.42 12.54
CA THR A 2 30.10 -27.23 13.09
C THR A 2 29.21 -26.65 12.00
N GLY A 3 27.93 -27.00 12.08
CA GLY A 3 26.90 -26.47 11.20
C GLY A 3 26.69 -24.99 11.48
N PHE A 4 27.09 -24.14 10.54
CA PHE A 4 26.77 -22.72 10.54
C PHE A 4 25.29 -22.54 10.16
N PHE A 5 24.43 -22.33 11.15
CA PHE A 5 23.06 -21.87 10.91
C PHE A 5 23.09 -20.40 10.46
N LYS A 6 22.98 -20.16 9.15
CA LYS A 6 22.67 -18.84 8.58
C LYS A 6 21.25 -18.43 9.03
N ARG A 7 21.13 -17.54 10.03
CA ARG A 7 19.88 -16.81 10.27
C ARG A 7 19.61 -15.88 9.08
N LYS A 8 18.55 -16.14 8.31
CA LYS A 8 17.99 -15.20 7.33
C LYS A 8 17.52 -13.95 8.07
N LYS A 9 18.25 -12.85 7.89
CA LYS A 9 18.05 -11.57 8.60
C LYS A 9 17.84 -10.47 7.56
N GLU A 10 16.86 -10.62 6.67
CA GLU A 10 16.65 -9.63 5.57
C GLU A 10 15.21 -9.12 5.40
N ASN A 11 14.16 -9.76 5.93
CA ASN A 11 12.77 -9.30 5.63
C ASN A 11 12.17 -8.27 6.62
N ILE A 12 12.70 -8.12 7.83
CA ILE A 12 12.05 -7.33 8.90
C ILE A 12 12.25 -5.81 8.72
N THR A 13 13.38 -5.41 8.11
CA THR A 13 13.71 -4.01 7.85
C THR A 13 12.83 -3.43 6.74
N ASP A 14 12.60 -4.19 5.67
CA ASP A 14 11.83 -3.72 4.51
C ASP A 14 10.37 -3.45 4.84
N GLU A 15 9.68 -4.33 5.55
CA GLU A 15 8.26 -4.15 5.87
C GLU A 15 8.01 -2.92 6.75
N ARG A 16 8.88 -2.64 7.71
CA ARG A 16 8.78 -1.47 8.59
C ARG A 16 9.06 -0.17 7.82
N ILE A 17 10.06 -0.19 6.94
CA ILE A 17 10.39 0.96 6.08
C ILE A 17 9.23 1.25 5.13
N ILE A 18 8.67 0.21 4.50
CA ILE A 18 7.49 0.33 3.62
C ILE A 18 6.30 0.88 4.39
N ARG A 19 6.02 0.37 5.60
CA ARG A 19 4.92 0.89 6.42
C ARG A 19 5.12 2.39 6.72
N SER A 20 6.27 2.78 7.26
CA SER A 20 6.56 4.19 7.55
C SER A 20 6.52 5.08 6.30
N LYS A 21 6.89 4.55 5.14
CA LYS A 21 6.90 5.29 3.88
C LYS A 21 5.51 5.47 3.29
N TYR A 22 4.58 4.54 3.52
CA TYR A 22 3.32 4.49 2.76
C TYR A 22 2.04 4.49 3.60
N SER A 23 2.07 4.40 4.93
CA SER A 23 0.85 4.46 5.76
C SER A 23 0.62 5.85 6.33
N CYS A 24 -0.65 6.18 6.61
CA CYS A 24 -1.08 7.45 7.21
C CYS A 24 -0.72 8.68 6.37
N LYS A 25 -0.80 8.55 5.05
CA LYS A 25 -0.55 9.64 4.07
C LYS A 25 -1.75 9.85 3.17
N TYR A 26 -1.99 11.09 2.76
CA TYR A 26 -2.98 11.43 1.76
C TYR A 26 -2.51 11.00 0.38
N VAL A 27 -3.36 10.29 -0.36
CA VAL A 27 -3.06 9.84 -1.71
C VAL A 27 -3.67 10.82 -2.69
N LYS A 28 -2.84 11.36 -3.60
CA LYS A 28 -3.24 12.37 -4.58
C LYS A 28 -3.03 11.86 -6.00
N ARG A 29 -4.06 12.02 -6.84
CA ARG A 29 -4.03 11.78 -8.29
C ARG A 29 -4.41 13.08 -8.99
N ASP A 30 -3.61 13.55 -9.93
CA ASP A 30 -3.80 14.82 -10.64
C ASP A 30 -4.07 16.01 -9.71
N GLY A 31 -3.37 16.05 -8.57
CA GLY A 31 -3.52 17.07 -7.54
C GLY A 31 -4.77 16.95 -6.66
N LYS A 32 -5.68 16.02 -6.92
CA LYS A 32 -6.88 15.76 -6.12
C LYS A 32 -6.62 14.67 -5.09
N ASN A 33 -7.08 14.87 -3.85
CA ASN A 33 -7.05 13.85 -2.82
C ASN A 33 -8.08 12.76 -3.14
N ILE A 34 -7.65 11.50 -3.20
CA ILE A 34 -8.49 10.33 -3.50
C ILE A 34 -8.67 9.40 -2.29
N GLY A 35 -8.05 9.71 -1.15
CA GLY A 35 -8.18 8.97 0.10
C GLY A 35 -6.91 8.93 0.92
N GLU A 36 -6.92 8.13 1.98
CA GLU A 36 -5.80 7.94 2.89
C GLU A 36 -5.21 6.54 2.75
N SER A 37 -3.89 6.48 2.74
CA SER A 37 -3.15 5.24 2.66
C SER A 37 -3.11 4.50 4.00
N ILE A 38 -3.48 3.23 3.98
CA ILE A 38 -3.63 2.40 5.18
C ILE A 38 -2.43 1.46 5.33
N ILE A 39 -2.14 0.69 4.28
CA ILE A 39 -1.11 -0.35 4.29
C ILE A 39 -0.66 -0.68 2.87
N VAL A 40 0.55 -1.20 2.74
CA VAL A 40 1.01 -1.86 1.52
C VAL A 40 0.89 -3.36 1.68
N LYS A 41 0.17 -4.02 0.77
CA LYS A 41 -0.01 -5.48 0.75
C LYS A 41 0.03 -5.98 -0.69
N ASN A 42 0.74 -7.09 -0.93
CA ASN A 42 0.81 -7.74 -2.24
C ASN A 42 1.16 -6.77 -3.39
N LYS A 43 2.15 -5.89 -3.17
CA LYS A 43 2.58 -4.83 -4.10
C LYS A 43 1.48 -3.81 -4.47
N ARG A 44 0.43 -3.70 -3.66
CA ARG A 44 -0.62 -2.69 -3.76
C ARG A 44 -0.65 -1.81 -2.51
N LEU A 45 -0.88 -0.52 -2.71
CA LEU A 45 -1.18 0.45 -1.68
C LEU A 45 -2.70 0.44 -1.44
N ILE A 46 -3.12 0.08 -0.23
CA ILE A 46 -4.51 0.16 0.17
C ILE A 46 -4.81 1.61 0.55
N VAL A 47 -5.78 2.19 -0.14
CA VAL A 47 -6.24 3.56 0.02
C VAL A 47 -7.72 3.53 0.36
N LYS A 48 -8.09 4.18 1.45
CA LYS A 48 -9.48 4.26 1.90
C LYS A 48 -9.98 5.70 1.79
N SER A 49 -11.16 5.87 1.23
CA SER A 49 -11.94 7.10 1.33
C SER A 49 -13.25 6.83 2.07
N GLU A 50 -14.10 7.86 2.21
CA GLU A 50 -15.43 7.69 2.79
C GLU A 50 -16.33 6.76 1.96
N GLN A 51 -16.10 6.72 0.64
CA GLN A 51 -17.00 6.05 -0.30
C GLN A 51 -16.52 4.67 -0.73
N ARG A 52 -15.20 4.45 -0.78
CA ARG A 52 -14.63 3.25 -1.40
C ARG A 52 -13.26 2.90 -0.84
N THR A 53 -12.86 1.65 -1.05
CA THR A 53 -11.49 1.17 -0.80
C THR A 53 -10.83 0.83 -2.14
N LEU A 54 -9.62 1.35 -2.37
CA LEU A 54 -8.83 1.10 -3.56
C LEU A 54 -7.55 0.34 -3.19
N ALA A 55 -7.13 -0.60 -4.02
CA ALA A 55 -5.84 -1.27 -3.94
C ALA A 55 -4.97 -0.88 -5.15
N ILE A 56 -4.34 0.29 -5.04
CA ILE A 56 -3.57 0.92 -6.12
C ILE A 56 -2.23 0.18 -6.32
N PRO A 57 -1.84 -0.21 -7.55
CA PRO A 57 -0.53 -0.79 -7.80
C PRO A 57 0.61 0.12 -7.34
N LEU A 58 1.63 -0.41 -6.66
CA LEU A 58 2.77 0.41 -6.23
C LEU A 58 3.55 1.03 -7.39
N GLU A 59 3.51 0.43 -8.57
CA GLU A 59 4.08 0.97 -9.81
C GLU A 59 3.38 2.24 -10.30
N ALA A 60 2.18 2.53 -9.79
CA ALA A 60 1.48 3.79 -10.02
C ALA A 60 1.94 4.90 -9.06
N VAL A 61 2.74 4.59 -8.03
CA VAL A 61 3.31 5.62 -7.16
C VAL A 61 4.47 6.32 -7.85
N GLU A 62 4.32 7.61 -8.09
CA GLU A 62 5.38 8.44 -8.68
C GLU A 62 6.30 9.02 -7.61
N ASN A 63 5.72 9.51 -6.52
CA ASN A 63 6.47 10.18 -5.47
C ASN A 63 5.82 9.97 -4.10
N THR A 64 6.64 10.09 -3.05
CA THR A 64 6.20 10.03 -1.66
C THR A 64 6.83 11.18 -0.90
N LYS A 65 6.00 12.06 -0.36
CA LYS A 65 6.38 13.18 0.51
C LYS A 65 6.12 12.80 1.97
N GLU A 66 6.30 13.75 2.88
CA GLU A 66 6.05 13.56 4.32
C GLU A 66 4.60 13.15 4.60
N ASP A 67 3.62 13.89 4.08
CA ASP A 67 2.19 13.60 4.29
C ASP A 67 1.46 13.08 3.05
N ASP A 68 2.09 13.13 1.87
CA ASP A 68 1.44 12.82 0.59
C ASP A 68 2.07 11.62 -0.13
N VAL A 69 1.25 10.83 -0.80
CA VAL A 69 1.66 9.89 -1.85
C VAL A 69 1.05 10.37 -3.16
N ILE A 70 1.89 10.62 -4.16
CA ILE A 70 1.46 11.05 -5.50
C ILE A 70 1.42 9.82 -6.41
N VAL A 71 0.28 9.62 -7.06
CA VAL A 71 0.08 8.51 -8.00
C VAL A 71 -0.26 9.04 -9.39
N LYS A 72 0.28 8.37 -10.40
CA LYS A 72 -0.13 8.53 -11.81
C LYS A 72 -1.43 7.76 -12.07
N ASP A 73 -1.85 7.74 -13.33
CA ASP A 73 -2.96 6.93 -13.79
C ASP A 73 -2.76 5.42 -13.52
N PHE A 74 -3.87 4.78 -13.18
CA PHE A 74 -4.01 3.34 -12.97
C PHE A 74 -5.43 2.91 -13.37
N ASP A 75 -5.64 1.60 -13.51
CA ASP A 75 -6.97 1.04 -13.72
C ASP A 75 -7.79 1.14 -12.43
N GLU A 76 -8.76 2.06 -12.43
CA GLU A 76 -9.59 2.37 -11.27
C GLU A 76 -10.56 1.24 -10.93
N ALA A 77 -11.14 0.59 -11.95
CA ALA A 77 -12.07 -0.51 -11.76
C ALA A 77 -11.35 -1.72 -11.15
N GLU A 78 -10.14 -2.01 -11.61
CA GLU A 78 -9.29 -3.04 -11.03
C GLU A 78 -8.90 -2.70 -9.59
N ALA A 79 -8.46 -1.47 -9.34
CA ALA A 79 -8.06 -1.02 -8.01
C ALA A 79 -9.23 -1.11 -7.00
N GLU A 80 -10.43 -0.72 -7.42
CA GLU A 80 -11.64 -0.82 -6.60
C GLU A 80 -11.99 -2.28 -6.31
N LYS A 81 -12.00 -3.14 -7.33
CA LYS A 81 -12.25 -4.58 -7.16
C LYS A 81 -11.31 -5.21 -6.12
N PHE A 82 -10.00 -4.98 -6.25
CA PHE A 82 -9.03 -5.53 -5.29
C PHE A 82 -9.11 -4.87 -3.91
N GLY A 83 -9.53 -3.60 -3.84
CA GLY A 83 -9.77 -2.91 -2.57
C GLY A 83 -10.94 -3.52 -1.80
N GLU A 84 -12.04 -3.82 -2.49
CA GLU A 84 -13.20 -4.50 -1.90
C GLU A 84 -12.89 -5.95 -1.51
N GLU A 85 -12.15 -6.70 -2.34
CA GLU A 85 -11.65 -8.04 -1.98
C GLU A 85 -10.79 -8.00 -0.71
N TRP A 86 -9.91 -7.00 -0.58
CA TRP A 86 -9.12 -6.83 0.63
C TRP A 86 -9.99 -6.51 1.85
N LEU A 87 -10.97 -5.61 1.69
CA LEU A 87 -11.88 -5.21 2.77
C LEU A 87 -12.70 -6.39 3.28
N ASN A 88 -13.23 -7.23 2.39
CA ASN A 88 -13.99 -8.43 2.75
C ASN A 88 -13.12 -9.42 3.54
N HIS A 89 -11.89 -9.67 3.10
CA HIS A 89 -10.95 -10.52 3.86
C HIS A 89 -10.56 -9.97 5.24
N GLN A 90 -10.69 -8.66 5.49
CA GLN A 90 -10.50 -8.10 6.84
C GLN A 90 -11.73 -8.27 7.73
N ARG A 91 -12.93 -8.34 7.15
CA ARG A 91 -14.19 -8.53 7.89
C ARG A 91 -14.41 -9.98 8.32
N ASP A 92 -13.90 -10.93 7.55
CA ASP A 92 -14.04 -12.37 7.81
C ASP A 92 -13.02 -12.92 8.83
N LYS A 93 -12.28 -12.04 9.52
CA LYS A 93 -11.25 -12.38 10.53
C LYS A 93 -11.57 -11.79 11.88
#